data_AF-A0A7V9SC35-F1
#
_entry.id   AF-A0A7V9SC35-F1
#
_cell.length_a   1.000
_cell.length_b   1.000
_cell.length_c   1.000
_cell.angle_alpha   90.00
_cell.angle_beta   90.00
_cell.angle_gamma   90.00
#
_symmetry.space_group_name_H-M   'P 1'
#
loop_
_entity.id
_entity.type
_entity.pdbx_description
1 polymer ?
#
loop_
_entity_poly.entity_id
_entity_poly.type
_entity_poly.pdbx_seq_one_letter_code
_entity_poly.pdbx_strand_id
1 'polypeptide(L)'
;MERASDTLPLPIEDSPPGARRPLKVGLLLPNGEGMLDGRTARGEDFRAFALLAEDAGFDALWTVDHLLVRPAAVAAQFGAPVSPQLAAEPPQGFWDCWTLLAALAGATSRIRLGTLVSCTGYRNPVVLANMAATLDEFSGGRLVLGLGAGNYADEH
;
A
#
# COMPACT_ATOMS: atom_id res chain seq x y z
N MET A 1 17.27 22.43 -43.21
CA MET A 1 16.87 22.75 -41.83
C MET A 1 15.86 21.69 -41.43
N GLU A 2 16.36 20.65 -40.77
CA GLU A 2 15.62 19.44 -40.36
C GLU A 2 14.39 19.77 -39.53
N ARG A 3 13.26 19.12 -39.83
CA ARG A 3 12.11 19.06 -38.94
C ARG A 3 12.36 17.94 -37.95
N ALA A 4 12.38 18.28 -36.65
CA ALA A 4 12.34 17.30 -35.57
C ALA A 4 11.05 16.48 -35.71
N SER A 5 11.19 15.16 -35.84
CA SER A 5 10.08 14.22 -35.76
C SER A 5 9.67 14.06 -34.30
N ASP A 6 8.45 14.48 -34.02
CA ASP A 6 7.72 14.28 -32.78
C ASP A 6 7.40 12.78 -32.62
N THR A 7 8.23 12.05 -31.86
CA THR A 7 7.92 10.66 -31.49
C THR A 7 7.09 10.66 -30.22
N LEU A 8 5.77 10.64 -30.39
CA LEU A 8 4.82 10.21 -29.36
C LEU A 8 5.22 8.80 -28.87
N PRO A 9 5.17 8.50 -27.56
CA PRO A 9 5.37 7.14 -27.08
C PRO A 9 4.30 6.22 -27.68
N LEU A 10 4.73 5.06 -28.19
CA LEU A 10 3.86 4.05 -28.77
C LEU A 10 2.79 3.62 -27.76
N PRO A 11 1.55 3.35 -28.20
CA PRO A 11 0.53 2.74 -27.34
C PRO A 11 1.07 1.42 -26.81
N ILE A 12 0.96 1.19 -25.50
CA ILE A 12 1.23 -0.11 -24.90
C ILE A 12 0.20 -1.06 -25.54
N GLU A 13 0.67 -1.96 -26.41
CA GLU A 13 -0.19 -2.96 -27.04
C GLU A 13 -0.83 -3.82 -25.94
N ASP A 14 -2.17 -3.95 -26.00
CA ASP A 14 -2.92 -4.85 -25.13
C ASP A 14 -2.37 -6.26 -25.29
N SER A 15 -1.89 -6.83 -24.18
CA SER A 15 -1.40 -8.21 -24.16
C SER A 15 -2.53 -9.18 -24.55
N PRO A 16 -2.24 -10.24 -25.33
CA PRO A 16 -3.27 -11.17 -25.78
C PRO A 16 -3.96 -11.87 -24.59
N PRO A 17 -5.28 -12.14 -24.69
CA PRO A 17 -6.03 -12.82 -23.64
C PRO A 17 -5.40 -14.19 -23.34
N GLY A 18 -4.89 -14.37 -22.11
CA GLY A 18 -4.36 -15.64 -21.63
C GLY A 18 -2.84 -15.72 -21.41
N ALA A 19 -2.07 -14.70 -21.82
CA ALA A 19 -0.66 -14.60 -21.43
C ALA A 19 -0.55 -14.19 -19.95
N ARG A 20 -0.52 -15.16 -19.03
CA ARG A 20 -0.16 -14.86 -17.63
C ARG A 20 1.27 -14.34 -17.61
N ARG A 21 1.44 -13.07 -17.21
CA ARG A 21 2.77 -12.52 -16.90
C ARG A 21 3.41 -13.43 -15.83
N PRO A 22 4.64 -13.93 -16.06
CA PRO A 22 5.28 -14.86 -15.12
C PRO A 22 5.59 -14.19 -13.77
N LEU A 23 5.68 -12.85 -13.75
CA LEU A 23 5.88 -12.04 -12.56
C LEU A 23 4.69 -11.10 -12.36
N LYS A 24 4.21 -11.03 -11.12
CA LYS A 24 3.23 -10.04 -10.67
C LYS A 24 3.91 -8.88 -9.97
N VAL A 25 3.38 -7.67 -10.15
CA VAL A 25 3.94 -6.44 -9.57
C VAL A 25 2.84 -5.69 -8.83
N GLY A 26 3.09 -5.32 -7.58
CA GLY A 26 2.18 -4.52 -6.76
C GLY A 26 2.84 -3.28 -6.19
N LEU A 27 2.02 -2.34 -5.73
CA LEU A 27 2.47 -1.06 -5.17
C LEU A 27 2.17 -0.98 -3.67
N LEU A 28 3.16 -0.57 -2.90
CA LEU A 28 2.95 -0.13 -1.52
C LEU A 28 2.39 1.30 -1.54
N LEU A 29 1.24 1.51 -0.91
CA LEU A 29 0.65 2.83 -0.76
C LEU A 29 1.40 3.63 0.32
N PRO A 30 1.53 4.96 0.14
CA PRO A 30 2.16 5.84 1.13
C PRO A 30 1.19 6.13 2.29
N ASN A 31 0.82 5.10 3.05
CA ASN A 31 -0.21 5.21 4.08
C ASN A 31 0.29 5.73 5.43
N GLY A 32 1.55 6.17 5.53
CA GLY A 32 2.11 6.88 6.68
C GLY A 32 2.21 8.39 6.46
N GLU A 33 2.29 9.14 7.55
CA GLU A 33 2.58 10.57 7.50
C GLU A 33 3.93 10.83 6.81
N GLY A 34 3.99 11.88 5.98
CA GLY A 34 5.21 12.26 5.26
C GLY A 34 5.65 11.30 4.13
N MET A 35 4.98 10.15 3.94
CA MET A 35 5.37 9.17 2.92
C MET A 35 5.10 9.62 1.47
N LEU A 36 4.30 10.68 1.27
CA LEU A 36 4.03 11.23 -0.06
C LEU A 36 4.85 12.50 -0.28
N ASP A 37 6.14 12.33 -0.61
CA ASP A 37 7.10 13.42 -0.83
C ASP A 37 7.13 14.44 0.32
N GLY A 38 7.15 13.94 1.56
CA GLY A 38 7.13 14.76 2.77
C GLY A 38 5.74 15.25 3.19
N ARG A 39 4.69 14.88 2.44
CA ARG A 39 3.29 15.20 2.75
C ARG A 39 2.56 13.94 3.23
N THR A 40 1.49 14.14 4.00
CA THR A 40 0.56 13.07 4.35
C THR A 40 -0.50 12.93 3.25
N ALA A 41 -0.61 11.74 2.66
CA ALA A 41 -1.62 11.44 1.66
C ALA A 41 -3.04 11.61 2.22
N ARG A 42 -3.96 12.07 1.38
CA ARG A 42 -5.39 12.26 1.66
C ARG A 42 -6.20 11.12 1.05
N GLY A 43 -7.47 10.99 1.46
CA GLY A 43 -8.38 9.99 0.89
C GLY A 43 -8.49 10.04 -0.63
N GLU A 44 -8.47 11.25 -1.22
CA GLU A 44 -8.49 11.44 -2.67
C GLU A 44 -7.20 10.96 -3.35
N ASP A 45 -6.04 11.12 -2.70
CA ASP A 45 -4.77 10.62 -3.22
C ASP A 45 -4.78 9.10 -3.29
N PHE A 46 -5.24 8.41 -2.23
CA PHE A 46 -5.34 6.94 -2.24
C PHE A 46 -6.29 6.44 -3.31
N ARG A 47 -7.44 7.11 -3.49
CA ARG A 47 -8.38 6.76 -4.55
C ARG A 47 -7.75 6.96 -5.93
N ALA A 48 -7.03 8.07 -6.14
CA ALA A 48 -6.34 8.35 -7.38
C ALA A 48 -5.24 7.31 -7.67
N PHE A 49 -4.40 6.98 -6.67
CA PHE A 49 -3.38 5.94 -6.79
C PHE A 49 -3.99 4.58 -7.14
N ALA A 50 -5.08 4.20 -6.48
CA ALA A 50 -5.71 2.91 -6.70
C ALA A 50 -6.28 2.78 -8.11
N LEU A 51 -6.97 3.82 -8.59
CA LEU A 51 -7.51 3.85 -9.95
C LEU A 51 -6.41 3.87 -11.00
N LEU A 52 -5.38 4.70 -10.81
CA LEU A 52 -4.24 4.78 -11.72
C LEU A 52 -3.46 3.46 -11.79
N ALA A 53 -3.23 2.81 -10.64
CA ALA A 53 -2.54 1.52 -10.59
C ALA A 53 -3.35 0.42 -11.27
N GLU A 54 -4.67 0.38 -11.07
CA GLU A 54 -5.56 -0.58 -11.73
C GLU A 54 -5.60 -0.38 -13.25
N ASP A 55 -5.64 0.88 -13.71
CA ASP A 55 -5.63 1.23 -15.14
C ASP A 55 -4.27 0.89 -15.79
N ALA A 56 -3.17 1.14 -15.09
CA ALA A 56 -1.82 0.79 -15.53
C ALA A 56 -1.52 -0.73 -15.47
N GLY A 57 -2.45 -1.54 -14.98
CA GLY A 57 -2.33 -3.01 -14.97
C GLY A 57 -1.43 -3.57 -13.85
N PHE A 58 -1.29 -2.87 -12.73
CA PHE A 58 -0.67 -3.45 -11.52
C PHE A 58 -1.55 -4.55 -10.93
N ASP A 59 -0.92 -5.56 -10.33
CA ASP A 59 -1.61 -6.74 -9.82
C ASP A 59 -2.22 -6.53 -8.43
N ALA A 60 -1.64 -5.65 -7.62
CA ALA A 60 -2.02 -5.47 -6.21
C ALA A 60 -1.64 -4.09 -5.66
N LEU A 61 -2.42 -3.62 -4.69
CA LEU A 61 -2.09 -2.56 -3.75
C LEU A 61 -1.81 -3.15 -2.38
N TRP A 62 -0.80 -2.62 -1.71
CA TRP A 62 -0.37 -3.04 -0.39
C TRP A 62 -0.42 -1.87 0.59
N THR A 63 -0.87 -2.12 1.81
CA THR A 63 -0.84 -1.16 2.92
C THR A 63 -0.14 -1.77 4.13
N VAL A 64 0.71 -1.01 4.81
CA VAL A 64 1.27 -1.45 6.09
C VAL A 64 0.24 -1.29 7.20
N ASP A 65 0.29 -2.19 8.19
CA ASP A 65 -0.58 -2.18 9.37
C ASP A 65 0.17 -1.63 10.59
N HIS A 66 0.80 -0.47 10.43
CA HIS A 66 1.36 0.32 11.54
C HIS A 66 0.31 1.29 12.09
N LEU A 67 0.48 1.71 13.34
CA LEU A 67 -0.38 2.69 14.01
C LEU A 67 0.39 3.99 14.24
N LEU A 68 1.59 3.89 14.79
CA LEU A 68 2.45 5.01 15.17
C LEU A 68 3.90 4.55 15.28
N VAL A 69 4.81 5.16 14.51
CA VAL A 69 6.23 4.81 14.53
C VAL A 69 7.11 6.00 14.87
N ARG A 70 8.28 5.76 15.47
CA ARG A 70 9.34 6.77 15.56
C ARG A 70 10.33 6.58 14.42
N PRO A 71 10.51 7.55 13.50
CA PRO A 71 11.41 7.42 12.35
C PRO A 71 12.84 7.01 12.73
N ALA A 72 13.39 7.61 13.79
CA ALA A 72 14.70 7.26 14.33
C ALA A 72 14.79 5.80 14.82
N ALA A 73 13.73 5.29 15.46
CA ALA A 73 13.71 3.91 15.97
C ALA A 73 13.62 2.90 14.82
N VAL A 74 12.80 3.21 13.80
CA VAL A 74 12.73 2.40 12.57
C VAL A 74 14.07 2.39 11.84
N ALA A 75 14.72 3.55 11.68
CA ALA A 75 16.05 3.64 11.08
C ALA A 75 17.07 2.78 11.84
N ALA A 76 17.13 2.91 13.17
CA ALA A 76 18.01 2.11 14.01
C ALA A 76 17.74 0.60 13.91
N GLN A 77 16.47 0.19 13.86
CA GLN A 77 16.06 -1.21 13.70
C GLN A 77 16.63 -1.85 12.43
N PHE A 78 16.74 -1.07 11.35
CA PHE A 78 17.31 -1.52 10.08
C PHE A 78 18.81 -1.17 9.93
N GLY A 79 19.48 -0.78 11.01
CA GLY A 79 20.92 -0.48 11.02
C GLY A 79 21.30 0.81 10.29
N ALA A 80 20.33 1.69 10.00
CA ALA A 80 20.60 2.99 9.39
C ALA A 80 21.08 4.01 10.44
N PRO A 81 21.97 4.94 10.06
CA PRO A 81 22.46 5.97 10.98
C PRO A 81 21.35 6.94 11.39
N VAL A 82 21.28 7.24 12.68
CA VAL A 82 20.32 8.21 13.23
C VAL A 82 21.03 9.56 13.41
N SER A 83 20.69 10.54 12.56
CA SER A 83 21.18 11.91 12.70
C SER A 83 20.45 12.63 13.85
N PRO A 84 21.01 13.74 14.39
CA PRO A 84 20.30 14.56 15.37
C PRO A 84 18.96 15.09 14.85
N GLN A 85 18.84 15.35 13.56
CA GLN A 85 17.60 15.78 12.92
C GLN A 85 16.56 14.66 12.95
N LEU A 86 16.94 13.45 12.52
CA LEU A 86 16.05 12.29 12.53
C LEU A 86 15.63 11.91 13.95
N ALA A 87 16.56 12.01 14.91
CA ALA A 87 16.28 11.78 16.34
C ALA A 87 15.26 12.76 16.93
N ALA A 88 15.16 13.97 16.36
CA ALA A 88 14.23 15.01 16.79
C ALA A 88 12.87 14.95 16.07
N GLU A 89 12.71 14.09 15.07
CA GLU A 89 11.43 13.94 14.38
C GLU A 89 10.35 13.36 15.33
N PRO A 90 9.13 13.92 15.30
CA PRO A 90 8.04 13.38 16.11
C PRO A 90 7.63 11.98 15.62
N PRO A 91 6.92 11.20 16.45
CA PRO A 91 6.26 9.98 15.99
C PRO A 91 5.32 10.29 14.81
N GLN A 92 5.31 9.41 13.82
CA GLN A 92 4.51 9.50 12.60
C GLN A 92 3.35 8.51 12.65
N GLY A 93 2.15 9.00 12.39
CA GLY A 93 0.94 8.18 12.33
C GLY A 93 0.76 7.48 10.98
N PHE A 94 -0.08 6.45 10.98
CA PHE A 94 -0.49 5.75 9.77
C PHE A 94 -2.02 5.75 9.62
N TRP A 95 -2.47 5.78 8.37
CA TRP A 95 -3.85 5.46 8.05
C TRP A 95 -4.11 4.00 8.40
N ASP A 96 -5.24 3.74 9.07
CA ASP A 96 -5.63 2.38 9.43
C ASP A 96 -5.74 1.51 8.17
N CYS A 97 -4.97 0.43 8.17
CA CYS A 97 -4.78 -0.48 7.05
C CYS A 97 -6.11 -1.06 6.56
N TRP A 98 -6.97 -1.51 7.49
CA TRP A 98 -8.18 -2.23 7.15
C TRP A 98 -9.28 -1.33 6.61
N THR A 99 -9.52 -0.18 7.24
CA THR A 99 -10.51 0.80 6.76
C THR A 99 -10.08 1.45 5.45
N LEU A 100 -8.77 1.67 5.25
CA LEU A 100 -8.25 2.13 3.96
C LEU A 100 -8.51 1.09 2.85
N LEU A 101 -8.16 -0.17 3.06
CA LEU A 101 -8.42 -1.22 2.06
C LEU A 101 -9.92 -1.39 1.79
N ALA A 102 -10.78 -1.26 2.81
CA ALA A 102 -12.24 -1.29 2.62
C ALA A 102 -12.74 -0.13 1.74
N ALA A 103 -12.22 1.08 1.93
CA ALA A 103 -12.54 2.21 1.06
C ALA A 103 -12.08 1.96 -0.39
N LEU A 104 -10.91 1.38 -0.58
CA LEU A 104 -10.36 1.08 -1.90
C LEU A 104 -11.06 -0.09 -2.60
N ALA A 105 -11.63 -1.04 -1.83
CA ALA A 105 -12.45 -2.12 -2.36
C ALA A 105 -13.65 -1.58 -3.15
N GLY A 106 -14.33 -0.56 -2.62
CA GLY A 106 -15.44 0.11 -3.30
C GLY A 106 -15.02 1.01 -4.47
N ALA A 107 -13.76 1.43 -4.53
CA ALA A 107 -13.24 2.31 -5.58
C ALA A 107 -12.69 1.56 -6.81
N THR A 108 -12.36 0.26 -6.66
CA THR A 108 -11.63 -0.54 -7.66
C THR A 108 -12.41 -1.81 -8.01
N SER A 109 -12.05 -2.46 -9.13
CA SER A 109 -12.82 -3.59 -9.67
C SER A 109 -12.01 -4.84 -9.98
N ARG A 110 -10.69 -4.73 -10.13
CA ARG A 110 -9.80 -5.79 -10.62
C ARG A 110 -8.53 -5.95 -9.79
N ILE A 111 -7.93 -4.85 -9.35
CA ILE A 111 -6.65 -4.87 -8.62
C ILE A 111 -6.81 -5.56 -7.25
N ARG A 112 -5.84 -6.38 -6.85
CA ARG A 112 -5.89 -7.02 -5.52
C ARG A 112 -5.58 -6.03 -4.40
N LEU A 113 -6.11 -6.30 -3.22
CA LEU A 113 -5.98 -5.45 -2.04
C LEU A 113 -5.32 -6.26 -0.94
N GLY A 114 -4.13 -5.87 -0.49
CA GLY A 114 -3.31 -6.69 0.39
C GLY A 114 -2.82 -5.97 1.63
N THR A 115 -2.81 -6.67 2.75
CA THR A 115 -2.14 -6.22 3.99
C THR A 115 -0.66 -6.61 3.94
N LEU A 116 0.25 -5.69 4.26
CA LEU A 116 1.70 -5.93 4.26
C LEU A 116 2.35 -5.56 5.61
N VAL A 117 2.26 -6.39 6.63
CA VAL A 117 1.30 -7.49 6.81
C VAL A 117 0.35 -7.09 7.93
N SER A 118 -0.85 -7.68 8.02
CA SER A 118 -1.70 -7.44 9.18
C SER A 118 -1.04 -8.02 10.41
N CYS A 119 -0.84 -7.18 11.42
CA CYS A 119 -0.22 -7.60 12.65
C CYS A 119 -1.21 -8.46 13.47
N THR A 120 -0.87 -9.73 13.67
CA THR A 120 -1.74 -10.68 14.39
C THR A 120 -1.92 -10.33 15.86
N GLY A 121 -1.08 -9.44 16.41
CA GLY A 121 -1.19 -8.95 17.78
C GLY A 121 -2.20 -7.83 17.99
N TYR A 122 -2.59 -7.09 16.94
CA TYR A 122 -3.40 -5.87 17.11
C TYR A 122 -4.90 -6.13 17.23
N ARG A 123 -5.39 -7.25 16.71
CA ARG A 123 -6.82 -7.54 16.62
C ARG A 123 -7.09 -8.94 17.15
N ASN A 124 -8.23 -9.10 17.83
CA ASN A 124 -8.71 -10.42 18.20
C ASN A 124 -8.86 -11.28 16.92
N PRO A 125 -8.41 -12.55 16.91
CA PRO A 125 -8.40 -13.37 15.70
C PRO A 125 -9.79 -13.61 15.10
N VAL A 126 -10.84 -13.66 15.93
CA VAL A 126 -12.23 -13.81 15.44
C VAL A 126 -12.70 -12.52 14.77
N VAL A 127 -12.35 -11.36 15.35
CA VAL A 127 -12.65 -10.06 14.74
C VAL A 127 -11.89 -9.90 13.41
N LEU A 128 -10.61 -10.27 13.38
CA LEU A 128 -9.80 -10.25 12.17
C LEU A 128 -10.38 -11.15 11.07
N ALA A 129 -10.79 -12.37 11.41
CA ALA A 129 -11.43 -13.28 10.46
C ALA A 129 -12.73 -12.69 9.89
N ASN A 130 -13.57 -12.08 10.72
CA ASN A 130 -14.80 -11.43 10.28
C ASN A 130 -14.54 -10.20 9.38
N MET A 131 -13.55 -9.38 9.73
CA MET A 131 -13.11 -8.25 8.91
C MET A 131 -12.58 -8.72 7.55
N ALA A 132 -11.76 -9.78 7.53
CA ALA A 132 -11.23 -10.37 6.31
C ALA A 132 -12.35 -10.89 5.39
N ALA A 133 -13.28 -11.67 5.93
CA ALA A 133 -14.41 -12.18 5.16
C ALA A 133 -15.29 -11.05 4.59
N THR A 134 -15.54 -10.00 5.38
CA THR A 134 -16.30 -8.84 4.93
C THR A 134 -15.58 -8.12 3.80
N LEU A 135 -14.30 -7.82 3.96
CA LEU A 135 -13.51 -7.13 2.94
C LEU A 135 -13.39 -7.96 1.67
N ASP A 136 -13.21 -9.28 1.79
CA ASP A 136 -13.14 -10.17 0.63
C ASP A 136 -14.43 -10.12 -0.19
N GLU A 137 -15.60 -10.23 0.45
CA GLU A 137 -16.92 -10.12 -0.20
C GLU A 137 -17.09 -8.77 -0.93
N PHE A 138 -16.84 -7.66 -0.24
CA PHE A 138 -17.00 -6.32 -0.82
C PHE A 138 -15.97 -6.02 -1.92
N SER A 139 -14.82 -6.68 -1.89
CA SER A 139 -13.83 -6.60 -2.96
C SER A 139 -14.16 -7.53 -4.13
N GLY A 140 -15.08 -8.50 -4.00
CA GLY A 140 -15.33 -9.51 -5.01
C GLY A 140 -14.21 -10.56 -5.09
N GLY A 141 -13.69 -11.01 -3.95
CA GLY A 141 -12.64 -12.04 -3.86
C GLY A 141 -11.23 -11.54 -4.14
N ARG A 142 -10.97 -10.23 -3.98
CA ARG A 142 -9.69 -9.58 -4.32
C ARG A 142 -8.78 -9.37 -3.12
N LEU A 143 -9.19 -9.75 -1.91
CA LEU A 143 -8.35 -9.63 -0.72
C LEU A 143 -7.17 -10.59 -0.78
N VAL A 144 -5.99 -10.08 -0.42
CA VAL A 144 -4.80 -10.88 -0.10
C VAL A 144 -4.48 -10.67 1.38
N LEU A 145 -4.89 -11.63 2.21
CA LEU A 145 -4.69 -11.57 3.66
C LEU A 145 -3.24 -11.92 4.02
N GLY A 146 -2.37 -10.90 4.04
CA GLY A 146 -1.02 -11.03 4.60
C GLY A 146 -1.06 -10.95 6.12
N LEU A 147 -0.45 -11.92 6.80
CA LEU A 147 -0.39 -12.00 8.26
C LEU A 147 1.07 -11.98 8.72
N GLY A 148 1.35 -11.33 9.85
CA GLY A 148 2.64 -11.43 10.52
C GLY A 148 2.60 -11.02 11.99
N ALA A 149 3.70 -11.28 12.68
CA ALA A 149 3.80 -11.10 14.12
C ALA A 149 3.90 -9.64 14.59
N GLY A 150 4.07 -8.69 13.66
CA GLY A 150 4.52 -7.33 13.98
C GLY A 150 6.04 -7.25 14.13
N ASN A 151 6.59 -6.06 13.99
CA ASN A 151 8.04 -5.83 14.02
C ASN A 151 8.46 -4.61 14.84
N TYR A 152 7.52 -3.82 15.37
CA TYR A 152 7.83 -2.56 16.04
C TYR A 152 7.33 -2.58 17.49
N ALA A 153 8.27 -2.73 18.42
CA ALA A 153 7.96 -3.03 19.82
C ALA A 153 7.10 -1.96 20.52
N ASP A 154 7.19 -0.70 20.12
CA ASP A 154 6.41 0.38 20.73
C ASP A 154 4.90 0.33 20.37
N GLU A 155 4.50 -0.54 19.44
CA GLU A 155 3.10 -0.77 19.07
C GLU A 155 2.49 -2.03 19.72
N HIS A 156 3.22 -2.70 20.62
CA HIS A 156 2.83 -3.93 21.30
C HIS A 156 2.84 -3.79 22.83
#